data_AF-A0A9J8DGE9-F1
#
_entry.id   AF-A0A9J8DGE9-F1
#
_cell.length_a   1.000
_cell.length_b   1.000
_cell.length_c   1.000
_cell.angle_alpha   90.00
_cell.angle_beta   90.00
_cell.angle_gamma   90.00
#
_symmetry.space_group_name_H-M   'P 1'
#
loop_
_entity.id
_entity.type
_entity.pdbx_description
1 polymer ?
#
loop_
_entity_poly.entity_id
_entity_poly.type
_entity_poly.pdbx_seq_one_letter_code
_entity_poly.pdbx_strand_id
1 'polypeptide(L)'
;MFNSICIKHTHTHTHTQTDRQTYTHTHTHTHTHTDRQTYTHTHTHTHTHRQTDTHTHTHTHTHTHTDRQTDRQTHTHTHTDRHTHRHTHNYWLYSIEFVDAGCVLQHQHGSVFWRKGARQTLNHLDPQKHLHLQLQECFALQDCPVWMDSSTSDQCQFLEAAVGGAQRLADITGSRAYERFTGSQIAKIYRSKPEEFSETERISLISSFASSLFLGDYAPIDFSDGSGMNLMDIFERRWSQVCLDAAAPQLAERLGDLTPSAAVLGCVSLYYTERFGFAPSCKVVAFTGDNPGSLAGMRLQEGDLAVSLGTSDTVFLWIRDPRPSTEGHIFCNPVDCGAYMALICFKNGSFPRERIRDECAGGSWERFSAALRSTPMGNHGNLGMYFDVMEITPPAAGVHRFNAEGQRVSWFEQDVEIRALLEGQFLAKRVHAEKLGYKIREFSTKILTAVVMLSDDEACLQVLSDVFNAPVYTIDVTDSACLGCAYRALHDLIFAFEQKKLTQDFSLYIFLFITYNYYNV
;
A
#
# COMPACT_ATOMS: atom_id res chain seq x y z
N MET A 1 41.14 26.74 39.34
CA MET A 1 41.88 28.02 39.50
C MET A 1 42.45 28.38 38.13
N PHE A 2 42.36 29.65 37.73
CA PHE A 2 42.80 30.30 36.47
C PHE A 2 41.78 30.51 35.32
N ASN A 3 41.16 31.69 35.42
CA ASN A 3 40.75 32.73 34.46
C ASN A 3 40.90 32.56 32.92
N SER A 4 39.77 32.87 32.26
CA SER A 4 39.52 33.76 31.10
C SER A 4 40.55 33.93 29.98
N ILE A 5 40.12 33.63 28.74
CA ILE A 5 40.22 34.56 27.59
C ILE A 5 38.90 34.51 26.79
N CYS A 6 38.37 35.71 26.50
CA CYS A 6 37.16 35.99 25.73
C CYS A 6 37.49 36.16 24.24
N ILE A 7 36.75 35.49 23.36
CA ILE A 7 36.56 35.92 21.96
C ILE A 7 35.05 35.88 21.67
N LYS A 8 34.49 37.03 21.33
CA LYS A 8 33.07 37.24 21.01
C LYS A 8 32.73 36.67 19.63
N HIS A 9 31.59 35.99 19.52
CA HIS A 9 30.68 36.19 18.40
C HIS A 9 29.23 36.02 18.85
N THR A 10 28.39 36.97 18.44
CA THR A 10 27.00 37.17 18.86
C THR A 10 26.03 36.46 17.91
N HIS A 11 24.92 35.91 18.43
CA HIS A 11 23.62 35.98 17.75
C HIS A 11 22.46 35.89 18.75
N THR A 12 21.48 36.76 18.58
CA THR A 12 20.33 37.03 19.45
C THR A 12 19.09 36.26 18.98
N HIS A 13 18.31 35.70 19.91
CA HIS A 13 16.95 35.19 19.68
C HIS A 13 15.92 36.08 20.39
N THR A 14 14.81 36.40 19.71
CA THR A 14 13.65 37.08 20.29
C THR A 14 12.40 36.24 20.00
N HIS A 15 11.58 35.99 21.03
CA HIS A 15 10.28 35.34 20.95
C HIS A 15 9.18 36.39 20.96
N THR A 16 8.14 36.23 20.13
CA THR A 16 6.89 37.02 20.24
C THR A 16 5.70 36.11 20.02
N GLN A 17 4.73 36.19 20.94
CA GLN A 17 3.46 35.48 20.96
C GLN A 17 2.36 36.49 20.64
N THR A 18 1.39 36.18 19.76
CA THR A 18 0.17 36.99 19.67
C THR A 18 -1.04 36.18 19.19
N ASP A 19 -2.13 36.33 19.93
CA ASP A 19 -3.50 35.84 19.71
C ASP A 19 -4.19 36.52 18.52
N ARG A 20 -5.19 35.86 17.92
CA ARG A 20 -5.98 36.40 16.79
C ARG A 20 -7.48 36.36 17.10
N GLN A 21 -8.12 37.53 17.12
CA GLN A 21 -9.58 37.69 17.00
C GLN A 21 -9.96 38.17 15.60
N THR A 22 -11.16 37.78 15.15
CA THR A 22 -11.68 38.07 13.80
C THR A 22 -12.90 38.98 13.91
N TYR A 23 -12.99 40.00 13.05
CA TYR A 23 -14.22 40.77 12.84
C TYR A 23 -14.49 40.92 11.35
N THR A 24 -15.74 40.76 10.94
CA THR A 24 -16.22 40.87 9.56
C THR A 24 -17.09 42.10 9.43
N HIS A 25 -16.90 42.91 8.38
CA HIS A 25 -17.89 43.92 8.00
C HIS A 25 -18.06 43.99 6.48
N THR A 26 -19.30 44.10 6.03
CA THR A 26 -19.72 44.11 4.63
C THR A 26 -20.34 45.46 4.32
N HIS A 27 -19.97 46.08 3.19
CA HIS A 27 -20.77 47.18 2.64
C HIS A 27 -20.78 47.16 1.11
N THR A 28 -21.97 47.32 0.54
CA THR A 28 -22.26 47.39 -0.89
C THR A 28 -22.49 48.85 -1.30
N HIS A 29 -22.01 49.27 -2.47
CA HIS A 29 -22.53 50.46 -3.15
C HIS A 29 -22.48 50.35 -4.67
N THR A 30 -23.56 50.81 -5.30
CA THR A 30 -23.77 50.88 -6.76
C THR A 30 -23.67 52.34 -7.21
N HIS A 31 -23.08 52.62 -8.38
CA HIS A 31 -23.43 53.79 -9.21
C HIS A 31 -22.98 53.65 -10.68
N THR A 32 -23.72 54.31 -11.56
CA THR A 32 -23.71 54.23 -13.04
C THR A 32 -23.33 55.57 -13.68
N HIS A 33 -22.80 55.50 -14.92
CA HIS A 33 -22.71 56.52 -16.00
C HIS A 33 -21.48 57.48 -15.95
N THR A 34 -20.89 58.05 -17.02
CA THR A 34 -20.56 57.73 -18.44
C THR A 34 -19.58 58.84 -18.91
N ASP A 35 -18.74 58.50 -19.88
CA ASP A 35 -18.13 59.36 -20.92
C ASP A 35 -16.63 59.72 -20.89
N ARG A 36 -16.05 59.38 -22.06
CA ARG A 36 -14.86 59.78 -22.83
C ARG A 36 -13.81 60.74 -22.23
N GLN A 37 -12.56 60.30 -22.22
CA GLN A 37 -11.42 60.87 -22.99
C GLN A 37 -10.16 59.99 -22.80
N THR A 38 -9.42 59.82 -23.89
CA THR A 38 -8.18 59.04 -23.99
C THR A 38 -7.00 59.82 -23.42
N TYR A 39 -6.19 59.21 -22.55
CA TYR A 39 -4.78 59.59 -22.44
C TYR A 39 -3.93 58.35 -22.21
N THR A 40 -2.98 58.16 -23.11
CA THR A 40 -1.92 57.16 -23.00
C THR A 40 -0.83 57.75 -22.11
N HIS A 41 -0.51 57.11 -20.99
CA HIS A 41 0.76 57.35 -20.31
C HIS A 41 1.42 56.01 -20.01
N THR A 42 2.45 55.71 -20.79
CA THR A 42 3.42 54.66 -20.48
C THR A 42 4.37 55.23 -19.45
N HIS A 43 4.51 54.59 -18.28
CA HIS A 43 5.67 54.77 -17.42
C HIS A 43 6.18 53.40 -16.98
N THR A 44 7.33 53.05 -17.53
CA THR A 44 8.14 51.91 -17.11
C THR A 44 9.00 52.36 -15.94
N HIS A 45 8.98 51.64 -14.82
CA HIS A 45 10.07 51.66 -13.84
C HIS A 45 10.26 50.28 -13.18
N THR A 46 11.45 49.74 -13.39
CA THR A 46 12.09 48.59 -12.72
C THR A 46 12.82 49.14 -11.47
N HIS A 47 12.88 48.56 -10.27
CA HIS A 47 13.30 47.21 -9.86
C HIS A 47 12.98 46.94 -8.34
N THR A 48 12.66 45.67 -7.98
CA THR A 48 13.01 44.84 -6.75
C THR A 48 13.09 45.47 -5.33
N HIS A 49 12.62 44.91 -4.18
CA HIS A 49 12.07 43.60 -3.73
C HIS A 49 11.37 43.79 -2.35
N ARG A 50 10.41 42.89 -2.03
CA ARG A 50 10.07 42.30 -0.69
C ARG A 50 9.24 43.11 0.34
N GLN A 51 7.92 42.92 0.30
CA GLN A 51 7.08 42.76 1.49
C GLN A 51 5.81 41.99 1.08
N THR A 52 5.42 40.97 1.84
CA THR A 52 4.31 40.06 1.48
C THR A 52 3.11 40.35 2.38
N ASP A 53 2.30 41.33 1.99
CA ASP A 53 0.92 41.47 2.48
C ASP A 53 0.04 40.54 1.65
N THR A 54 -0.73 39.67 2.30
CA THR A 54 -1.72 38.82 1.59
C THR A 54 -3.07 39.52 1.62
N HIS A 55 -3.44 40.15 0.51
CA HIS A 55 -4.82 40.57 0.22
C HIS A 55 -5.45 39.54 -0.73
N THR A 56 -6.59 38.99 -0.35
CA THR A 56 -7.40 38.11 -1.21
C THR A 56 -8.42 38.96 -1.96
N HIS A 57 -8.28 39.08 -3.27
CA HIS A 57 -9.30 39.65 -4.15
C HIS A 57 -9.93 38.55 -5.02
N THR A 58 -11.24 38.41 -4.97
CA THR A 58 -12.03 37.55 -5.87
C THR A 58 -12.61 38.40 -6.99
N HIS A 59 -12.21 38.16 -8.24
CA HIS A 59 -12.86 38.73 -9.42
C HIS A 59 -13.62 37.65 -10.18
N THR A 60 -14.93 37.86 -10.38
CA THR A 60 -15.78 37.04 -11.25
C THR A 60 -16.09 37.86 -12.51
N HIS A 61 -15.65 37.39 -13.69
CA HIS A 61 -16.04 37.98 -14.97
C HIS A 61 -17.01 37.04 -15.70
N THR A 62 -18.22 37.54 -16.00
CA THR A 62 -19.22 36.88 -16.84
C THR A 62 -19.31 37.65 -18.16
N HIS A 63 -18.97 37.03 -19.29
CA HIS A 63 -19.25 37.58 -20.62
C HIS A 63 -20.45 36.85 -21.22
N THR A 64 -21.52 37.61 -21.52
CA THR A 64 -22.67 37.15 -22.30
C THR A 64 -22.63 37.89 -23.63
N HIS A 65 -22.48 37.16 -24.74
CA HIS A 65 -22.62 37.71 -26.08
C HIS A 65 -23.98 37.26 -26.63
N THR A 66 -24.83 38.22 -27.00
CA THR A 66 -26.09 37.93 -27.69
C THR A 66 -25.92 38.39 -29.12
N ASP A 67 -25.90 37.46 -30.07
CA ASP A 67 -26.11 37.80 -31.48
C ASP A 67 -27.20 36.90 -32.07
N ARG A 68 -27.99 37.51 -32.94
CA ARG A 68 -29.31 37.06 -33.38
C ARG A 68 -29.16 36.16 -34.60
N GLN A 69 -29.14 34.83 -34.39
CA GLN A 69 -29.92 33.84 -35.15
C GLN A 69 -29.54 32.41 -34.72
N THR A 70 -30.59 31.62 -34.44
CA THR A 70 -30.71 30.15 -34.46
C THR A 70 -29.51 29.28 -34.10
N ASP A 71 -29.70 28.55 -33.00
CA ASP A 71 -29.05 27.31 -32.56
C ASP A 71 -27.59 27.37 -32.02
N ARG A 72 -27.48 27.07 -30.71
CA ARG A 72 -26.85 25.85 -30.15
C ARG A 72 -25.79 26.05 -29.05
N GLN A 73 -25.98 25.25 -27.99
CA GLN A 73 -25.07 24.70 -26.96
C GLN A 73 -24.17 25.63 -26.12
N THR A 74 -24.34 25.50 -24.80
CA THR A 74 -23.47 26.03 -23.75
C THR A 74 -22.57 24.91 -23.21
N HIS A 75 -21.24 25.09 -23.25
CA HIS A 75 -20.27 24.31 -22.49
C HIS A 75 -19.68 25.19 -21.38
N THR A 76 -19.64 24.68 -20.15
CA THR A 76 -18.99 25.32 -19.00
C THR A 76 -17.71 24.57 -18.69
N HIS A 77 -16.56 25.25 -18.74
CA HIS A 77 -15.28 24.74 -18.23
C HIS A 77 -14.91 25.54 -16.97
N THR A 78 -14.75 24.83 -15.86
CA THR A 78 -14.21 25.37 -14.61
C THR A 78 -12.80 24.80 -14.43
N HIS A 79 -11.78 25.65 -14.43
CA HIS A 79 -10.42 25.25 -14.04
C HIS A 79 -10.22 25.65 -12.57
N THR A 80 -9.91 24.68 -11.72
CA THR A 80 -9.56 24.91 -10.32
C THR A 80 -8.13 24.43 -10.14
N ASP A 81 -7.17 25.36 -10.15
CA ASP A 81 -5.80 25.05 -9.76
C ASP A 81 -5.71 24.98 -8.24
N ARG A 82 -5.49 23.76 -7.74
CA ARG A 82 -5.19 23.47 -6.33
C ARG A 82 -3.68 23.36 -6.16
N HIS A 83 -3.05 24.41 -5.64
CA HIS A 83 -1.67 24.31 -5.15
C HIS A 83 -1.63 23.66 -3.78
N THR A 84 -0.95 22.51 -3.68
CA THR A 84 -0.51 21.90 -2.41
C THR A 84 0.85 22.47 -1.99
N HIS A 85 0.93 23.06 -0.80
CA HIS A 85 2.20 23.43 -0.18
C HIS A 85 2.87 22.20 0.45
N ARG A 86 4.18 22.08 0.18
CA ARG A 86 5.14 21.15 0.77
C ARG A 86 5.54 21.67 2.17
N HIS A 87 5.20 20.93 3.22
CA HIS A 87 5.83 21.09 4.53
C HIS A 87 7.22 20.43 4.49
N THR A 88 8.27 21.24 4.58
CA THR A 88 9.63 20.75 4.83
C THR A 88 9.81 20.72 6.34
N HIS A 89 9.59 19.56 6.97
CA HIS A 89 10.09 19.34 8.33
C HIS A 89 11.55 18.88 8.24
N ASN A 90 12.47 19.79 8.53
CA ASN A 90 13.83 19.44 8.89
C ASN A 90 13.82 18.91 10.33
N TYR A 91 13.80 17.59 10.51
CA TYR A 91 14.18 17.00 11.78
C TYR A 91 15.70 16.96 11.84
N TRP A 92 16.24 17.77 12.74
CA TRP A 92 17.63 17.68 13.14
C TRP A 92 17.82 16.39 13.96
N LEU A 93 18.71 15.51 13.48
CA LEU A 93 19.23 14.37 14.23
C LEU A 93 20.10 14.90 15.39
N TYR A 94 19.48 15.18 16.52
CA TYR A 94 20.19 15.36 17.77
C TYR A 94 19.81 14.21 18.71
N SER A 95 20.85 13.44 19.09
CA SER A 95 20.87 12.33 20.04
C SER A 95 19.97 11.12 19.73
N ILE A 96 20.55 10.13 19.04
CA ILE A 96 20.10 8.73 19.09
C ILE A 96 21.28 7.95 19.68
N GLU A 97 21.14 7.42 20.89
CA GLU A 97 22.22 6.69 21.57
C GLU A 97 22.20 5.18 21.29
N PHE A 98 21.06 4.59 20.88
CA PHE A 98 20.97 3.14 20.58
C PHE A 98 19.91 2.85 19.51
N VAL A 99 20.19 1.90 18.60
CA VAL A 99 19.23 1.32 17.62
C VAL A 99 19.38 -0.19 17.68
N ASP A 100 18.31 -0.92 17.98
CA ASP A 100 18.39 -2.36 18.29
C ASP A 100 17.94 -3.28 17.15
N ALA A 101 17.02 -2.83 16.28
CA ALA A 101 16.58 -3.56 15.08
C ALA A 101 15.92 -2.65 14.03
N GLY A 102 15.95 -3.06 12.75
CA GLY A 102 15.31 -2.34 11.64
C GLY A 102 14.56 -3.25 10.65
N CYS A 103 13.45 -2.75 10.10
CA CYS A 103 12.64 -3.35 9.03
C CYS A 103 12.10 -2.25 8.09
N VAL A 104 11.98 -2.51 6.79
CA VAL A 104 11.54 -1.51 5.77
C VAL A 104 10.42 -2.06 4.91
N LEU A 105 9.48 -1.20 4.58
CA LEU A 105 8.40 -1.43 3.61
C LEU A 105 8.94 -1.70 2.22
N GLN A 106 8.42 -2.71 1.51
CA GLN A 106 8.47 -2.71 0.05
C GLN A 106 7.31 -3.43 -0.63
N HIS A 107 6.97 -2.91 -1.82
CA HIS A 107 5.98 -3.48 -2.73
C HIS A 107 6.30 -4.94 -3.05
N GLN A 108 5.31 -5.81 -2.93
CA GLN A 108 5.44 -7.21 -3.31
C GLN A 108 5.77 -7.37 -4.79
N HIS A 109 6.27 -8.57 -5.12
CA HIS A 109 6.51 -9.08 -6.48
C HIS A 109 7.64 -8.44 -7.28
N GLY A 110 7.99 -7.18 -7.01
CA GLY A 110 9.10 -6.52 -7.67
C GLY A 110 10.43 -7.23 -7.41
N SER A 111 11.30 -7.25 -8.41
CA SER A 111 12.55 -8.03 -8.34
C SER A 111 13.76 -7.24 -8.83
N VAL A 112 14.87 -7.36 -8.10
CA VAL A 112 16.17 -6.78 -8.40
C VAL A 112 17.13 -7.86 -8.87
N PHE A 113 17.86 -7.58 -9.95
CA PHE A 113 18.81 -8.49 -10.59
C PHE A 113 20.23 -7.97 -10.35
N TRP A 114 20.93 -8.58 -9.40
CA TRP A 114 22.29 -8.20 -9.04
C TRP A 114 23.30 -8.75 -10.05
N ARG A 115 24.20 -7.88 -10.51
CA ARG A 115 25.28 -8.24 -11.44
C ARG A 115 26.35 -9.08 -10.73
N LYS A 116 27.02 -9.96 -11.47
CA LYS A 116 28.24 -10.67 -11.02
C LYS A 116 29.23 -9.71 -10.33
N GLY A 117 29.69 -10.10 -9.14
CA GLY A 117 30.59 -9.32 -8.31
C GLY A 117 29.91 -8.32 -7.36
N ALA A 118 28.60 -8.12 -7.44
CA ALA A 118 27.88 -7.18 -6.58
C ALA A 118 27.96 -7.55 -5.09
N ARG A 119 28.02 -8.85 -4.76
CA ARG A 119 28.23 -9.30 -3.37
C ARG A 119 29.53 -8.77 -2.78
N GLN A 120 30.60 -8.73 -3.59
CA GLN A 120 31.89 -8.22 -3.15
C GLN A 120 31.80 -6.73 -2.80
N THR A 121 31.07 -5.95 -3.60
CA THR A 121 30.83 -4.53 -3.31
C THR A 121 30.01 -4.33 -2.03
N LEU A 122 28.93 -5.12 -1.84
CA LEU A 122 28.12 -5.06 -0.61
C LEU A 122 28.96 -5.36 0.64
N ASN A 123 29.83 -6.36 0.57
CA ASN A 123 30.67 -6.77 1.70
C ASN A 123 31.76 -5.74 2.06
N HIS A 124 32.04 -4.75 1.21
CA HIS A 124 33.12 -3.78 1.38
C HIS A 124 32.65 -2.32 1.20
N LEU A 125 31.44 -2.01 1.67
CA LEU A 125 30.89 -0.66 1.62
C LEU A 125 31.74 0.33 2.45
N ASP A 126 32.12 1.43 1.81
CA ASP A 126 32.85 2.56 2.40
C ASP A 126 31.86 3.49 3.13
N PRO A 127 31.94 3.62 4.47
CA PRO A 127 31.02 4.44 5.27
C PRO A 127 31.16 5.94 4.98
N GLN A 128 32.19 6.38 4.26
CA GLN A 128 32.32 7.79 3.84
C GLN A 128 31.48 8.11 2.60
N LYS A 129 31.07 7.10 1.83
CA LYS A 129 30.32 7.28 0.57
C LYS A 129 28.85 6.92 0.70
N HIS A 130 28.02 7.48 -0.16
CA HIS A 130 26.60 7.11 -0.25
C HIS A 130 26.44 5.77 -0.99
N LEU A 131 25.46 4.95 -0.59
CA LEU A 131 25.19 3.64 -1.21
C LEU A 131 25.01 3.73 -2.73
N HIS A 132 24.25 4.71 -3.24
CA HIS A 132 23.98 4.82 -4.68
C HIS A 132 25.25 4.98 -5.52
N LEU A 133 26.27 5.69 -5.02
CA LEU A 133 27.55 5.85 -5.71
C LEU A 133 28.37 4.54 -5.75
N GLN A 134 28.20 3.71 -4.74
CA GLN A 134 28.93 2.45 -4.60
C GLN A 134 28.24 1.31 -5.36
N LEU A 135 26.91 1.33 -5.44
CA LEU A 135 26.08 0.26 -5.99
C LEU A 135 25.63 0.49 -7.44
N GLN A 136 25.92 1.64 -8.05
CA GLN A 136 25.43 1.98 -9.40
C GLN A 136 25.76 0.92 -10.48
N GLU A 137 26.89 0.22 -10.35
CA GLU A 137 27.31 -0.85 -11.28
C GLU A 137 26.95 -2.27 -10.82
N CYS A 138 26.24 -2.41 -9.70
CA CYS A 138 25.92 -3.70 -9.08
C CYS A 138 24.65 -4.34 -9.62
N PHE A 139 23.98 -3.74 -10.61
CA PHE A 139 22.71 -4.23 -11.14
C PHE A 139 22.85 -4.64 -12.61
N ALA A 140 22.38 -5.84 -12.93
CA ALA A 140 22.35 -6.35 -14.29
C ALA A 140 21.22 -5.71 -15.11
N LEU A 141 20.13 -5.32 -14.44
CA LEU A 141 19.03 -4.54 -15.02
C LEU A 141 18.97 -3.14 -14.40
N GLN A 142 18.79 -2.13 -15.25
CA GLN A 142 18.51 -0.76 -14.81
C GLN A 142 17.03 -0.60 -14.42
N ASP A 143 16.12 -1.11 -15.26
CA ASP A 143 14.68 -1.06 -15.02
C ASP A 143 14.19 -2.40 -14.45
N CYS A 144 13.77 -2.39 -13.19
CA CYS A 144 13.21 -3.56 -12.52
C CYS A 144 11.68 -3.61 -12.70
N PRO A 145 11.10 -4.80 -12.95
CA PRO A 145 9.66 -4.95 -12.97
C PRO A 145 9.08 -4.71 -11.57
N VAL A 146 7.88 -4.14 -11.53
CA VAL A 146 7.14 -3.82 -10.30
C VAL A 146 5.75 -4.47 -10.34
N TRP A 147 5.02 -4.44 -9.22
CA TRP A 147 3.71 -5.07 -9.08
C TRP A 147 2.64 -4.62 -10.10
N MET A 148 2.82 -3.44 -10.71
CA MET A 148 1.92 -2.90 -11.74
C MET A 148 2.18 -3.48 -13.14
N ASP A 149 3.28 -4.21 -13.35
CA ASP A 149 3.59 -4.80 -14.65
C ASP A 149 2.60 -5.94 -14.96
N SER A 150 1.90 -5.82 -16.09
CA SER A 150 0.92 -6.79 -16.58
C SER A 150 1.29 -7.36 -17.95
N SER A 151 2.59 -7.43 -18.27
CA SER A 151 3.09 -7.69 -19.63
C SER A 151 3.56 -9.13 -19.88
N THR A 152 3.25 -10.04 -18.96
CA THR A 152 3.79 -11.42 -18.94
C THR A 152 2.71 -12.50 -19.10
N SER A 153 1.58 -12.19 -19.74
CA SER A 153 0.48 -13.15 -19.93
C SER A 153 0.94 -14.43 -20.63
N ASP A 154 1.86 -14.33 -21.61
CA ASP A 154 2.43 -15.50 -22.30
C ASP A 154 3.27 -16.38 -21.36
N GLN A 155 4.07 -15.76 -20.48
CA GLN A 155 4.85 -16.48 -19.48
C GLN A 155 3.94 -17.13 -18.42
N CYS A 156 2.84 -16.47 -18.04
CA CYS A 156 1.84 -17.03 -17.13
C CYS A 156 1.22 -18.29 -17.71
N GLN A 157 0.75 -18.24 -18.96
CA GLN A 157 0.17 -19.40 -19.65
C GLN A 157 1.19 -20.54 -19.78
N PHE A 158 2.44 -20.22 -20.10
CA PHE A 158 3.51 -21.21 -20.18
C PHE A 158 3.77 -21.88 -18.82
N LEU A 159 3.87 -21.09 -17.75
CA LEU A 159 4.10 -21.58 -16.39
C LEU A 159 2.95 -22.49 -15.94
N GLU A 160 1.70 -22.07 -16.15
CA GLU A 160 0.52 -22.89 -15.85
C GLU A 160 0.55 -24.20 -16.65
N ALA A 161 0.82 -24.16 -17.95
CA ALA A 161 0.89 -25.36 -18.78
C ALA A 161 2.00 -26.32 -18.33
N ALA A 162 3.19 -25.80 -17.98
CA ALA A 162 4.35 -26.59 -17.58
C ALA A 162 4.12 -27.36 -16.27
N VAL A 163 3.34 -26.81 -15.34
CA VAL A 163 3.06 -27.46 -14.04
C VAL A 163 1.79 -28.32 -14.05
N GLY A 164 1.01 -28.33 -15.15
CA GLY A 164 -0.22 -29.13 -15.28
C GLY A 164 -1.53 -28.35 -15.08
N GLY A 165 -1.51 -27.03 -15.19
CA GLY A 165 -2.68 -26.14 -15.20
C GLY A 165 -2.70 -25.12 -14.06
N ALA A 166 -3.58 -24.13 -14.20
CA ALA A 166 -3.73 -23.01 -13.25
C ALA A 166 -4.02 -23.47 -11.82
N GLN A 167 -4.92 -24.44 -11.64
CA GLN A 167 -5.24 -24.98 -10.32
C GLN A 167 -4.05 -25.72 -9.72
N ARG A 168 -3.30 -26.50 -10.53
CA ARG A 168 -2.12 -27.22 -10.03
C ARG A 168 -1.01 -26.26 -9.58
N LEU A 169 -0.84 -25.15 -10.30
CA LEU A 169 0.06 -24.08 -9.85
C LEU A 169 -0.39 -23.50 -8.52
N ALA A 170 -1.69 -23.23 -8.36
CA ALA A 170 -2.26 -22.74 -7.11
C ALA A 170 -2.07 -23.74 -5.96
N ASP A 171 -2.27 -25.03 -6.20
CA ASP A 171 -2.08 -26.08 -5.19
C ASP A 171 -0.63 -26.17 -4.69
N ILE A 172 0.35 -25.72 -5.48
CA ILE A 172 1.76 -25.67 -5.08
C ILE A 172 2.08 -24.31 -4.43
N THR A 173 1.74 -23.22 -5.10
CA THR A 173 2.28 -21.88 -4.78
C THR A 173 1.27 -20.96 -4.10
N GLY A 174 0.06 -21.43 -3.81
CA GLY A 174 -1.03 -20.63 -3.26
C GLY A 174 -1.68 -19.65 -4.24
N SER A 175 -1.32 -19.65 -5.53
CA SER A 175 -1.91 -18.79 -6.56
C SER A 175 -1.77 -19.43 -7.93
N ARG A 176 -2.75 -19.21 -8.83
CA ARG A 176 -2.50 -19.39 -10.27
C ARG A 176 -1.43 -18.39 -10.76
N ALA A 177 -1.08 -18.44 -12.04
CA ALA A 177 -0.11 -17.47 -12.57
C ALA A 177 -0.76 -16.09 -12.70
N TYR A 178 -0.07 -15.07 -12.22
CA TYR A 178 -0.46 -13.66 -12.38
C TYR A 178 0.72 -12.90 -12.96
N GLU A 179 0.46 -11.92 -13.83
CA GLU A 179 1.50 -11.27 -14.61
C GLU A 179 2.57 -10.58 -13.75
N ARG A 180 2.14 -9.97 -12.65
CA ARG A 180 3.04 -9.32 -11.72
C ARG A 180 3.93 -10.27 -10.92
N PHE A 181 3.55 -11.55 -10.79
CA PHE A 181 4.28 -12.50 -9.95
C PHE A 181 5.67 -12.76 -10.51
N THR A 182 6.64 -12.84 -9.60
CA THR A 182 8.05 -12.70 -9.93
C THR A 182 8.56 -13.80 -10.87
N GLY A 183 8.06 -15.03 -10.78
CA GLY A 183 8.43 -16.12 -11.68
C GLY A 183 8.16 -15.80 -13.14
N SER A 184 7.00 -15.23 -13.46
CA SER A 184 6.64 -14.81 -14.82
C SER A 184 7.51 -13.65 -15.32
N GLN A 185 7.84 -12.71 -14.43
CA GLN A 185 8.75 -11.59 -14.75
C GLN A 185 10.18 -12.08 -15.01
N ILE A 186 10.70 -13.00 -14.18
CA ILE A 186 11.99 -13.66 -14.40
C ILE A 186 12.00 -14.40 -15.74
N ALA A 187 10.95 -15.16 -16.06
CA ALA A 187 10.84 -15.88 -17.32
C ALA A 187 10.84 -14.94 -18.54
N LYS A 188 10.21 -13.77 -18.42
CA LYS A 188 10.26 -12.72 -19.44
C LYS A 188 11.67 -12.19 -19.62
N ILE A 189 12.34 -11.79 -18.53
CA ILE A 189 13.72 -11.27 -18.56
C ILE A 189 14.68 -12.29 -19.15
N TYR A 190 14.60 -13.56 -18.74
CA TYR A 190 15.44 -14.63 -19.28
C TYR A 190 15.32 -14.74 -20.81
N ARG A 191 14.10 -14.60 -21.35
CA ARG A 191 13.84 -14.71 -22.80
C ARG A 191 14.16 -13.44 -23.58
N SER A 192 13.87 -12.26 -23.02
CA SER A 192 13.98 -10.98 -23.73
C SER A 192 15.31 -10.26 -23.52
N LYS A 193 16.00 -10.55 -22.42
CA LYS A 193 17.27 -9.93 -22.00
C LYS A 193 18.28 -11.00 -21.55
N PRO A 194 18.66 -11.93 -22.45
CA PRO A 194 19.49 -13.08 -22.09
C PRO A 194 20.91 -12.68 -21.66
N GLU A 195 21.45 -11.59 -22.19
CA GLU A 195 22.79 -11.09 -21.80
C GLU A 195 22.78 -10.57 -20.37
N GLU A 196 21.84 -9.70 -20.01
CA GLU A 196 21.68 -9.19 -18.65
C GLU A 196 21.33 -10.30 -17.66
N PHE A 197 20.46 -11.24 -18.07
CA PHE A 197 20.20 -12.41 -17.25
C PHE A 197 21.48 -13.23 -17.05
N SER A 198 22.30 -13.45 -18.07
CA SER A 198 23.56 -14.18 -17.95
C SER A 198 24.55 -13.53 -16.96
N GLU A 199 24.53 -12.20 -16.86
CA GLU A 199 25.34 -11.40 -15.94
C GLU A 199 24.75 -11.27 -14.54
N THR A 200 23.56 -11.81 -14.30
CA THR A 200 22.94 -11.81 -12.98
C THR A 200 23.52 -12.94 -12.12
N GLU A 201 24.00 -12.62 -10.91
CA GLU A 201 24.43 -13.62 -9.92
C GLU A 201 23.38 -13.88 -8.83
N ARG A 202 22.54 -12.89 -8.54
CA ARG A 202 21.51 -12.95 -7.48
C ARG A 202 20.24 -12.25 -7.94
N ILE A 203 19.09 -12.82 -7.59
CA ILE A 203 17.77 -12.20 -7.76
C ILE A 203 17.15 -12.05 -6.38
N SER A 204 16.74 -10.83 -6.05
CA SER A 204 16.06 -10.50 -4.81
C SER A 204 14.65 -10.00 -5.10
N LEU A 205 13.70 -10.28 -4.19
CA LEU A 205 12.52 -9.43 -4.09
C LEU A 205 12.93 -8.07 -3.54
N ILE A 206 12.11 -7.03 -3.70
CA ILE A 206 12.51 -5.71 -3.17
C ILE A 206 12.72 -5.77 -1.63
N SER A 207 11.92 -6.58 -0.92
CA SER A 207 12.06 -6.87 0.52
C SER A 207 13.46 -7.42 0.88
N SER A 208 13.88 -8.51 0.24
CA SER A 208 15.20 -9.09 0.48
C SER A 208 16.34 -8.24 -0.09
N PHE A 209 16.10 -7.47 -1.15
CA PHE A 209 17.05 -6.47 -1.65
C PHE A 209 17.36 -5.44 -0.56
N ALA A 210 16.34 -4.85 0.08
CA ALA A 210 16.58 -3.86 1.12
C ALA A 210 17.18 -4.48 2.39
N SER A 211 16.75 -5.68 2.78
CA SER A 211 17.42 -6.44 3.84
C SER A 211 18.92 -6.59 3.55
N SER A 212 19.27 -6.86 2.29
CA SER A 212 20.67 -7.01 1.86
C SER A 212 21.48 -5.72 2.02
N LEU A 213 20.85 -4.56 1.76
CA LEU A 213 21.50 -3.27 1.98
C LEU A 213 21.90 -3.09 3.45
N PHE A 214 21.00 -3.37 4.39
CA PHE A 214 21.27 -3.26 5.83
C PHE A 214 22.31 -4.27 6.33
N LEU A 215 22.30 -5.49 5.79
CA LEU A 215 23.28 -6.53 6.13
C LEU A 215 24.66 -6.23 5.56
N GLY A 216 24.73 -5.54 4.41
CA GLY A 216 25.96 -5.47 3.62
C GLY A 216 26.35 -6.83 3.03
N ASP A 217 25.38 -7.73 2.84
CA ASP A 217 25.51 -9.02 2.16
C ASP A 217 24.10 -9.46 1.67
N TYR A 218 23.99 -10.48 0.82
CA TYR A 218 22.70 -10.95 0.33
C TYR A 218 21.83 -11.56 1.43
N ALA A 219 20.64 -11.00 1.59
CA ALA A 219 19.58 -11.55 2.41
C ALA A 219 18.84 -12.69 1.66
N PRO A 220 18.40 -13.73 2.38
CA PRO A 220 17.42 -14.69 1.87
C PRO A 220 16.04 -14.03 1.65
N ILE A 221 15.21 -14.65 0.82
CA ILE A 221 13.80 -14.29 0.66
C ILE A 221 13.00 -14.96 1.79
N ASP A 222 12.08 -14.24 2.41
CA ASP A 222 11.24 -14.81 3.45
C ASP A 222 10.10 -15.66 2.87
N PHE A 223 9.56 -16.59 3.65
CA PHE A 223 8.47 -17.47 3.21
C PHE A 223 7.22 -16.69 2.78
N SER A 224 6.90 -15.57 3.44
CA SER A 224 5.67 -14.84 3.15
C SER A 224 5.75 -14.13 1.80
N ASP A 225 6.77 -13.31 1.56
CA ASP A 225 6.90 -12.60 0.28
C ASP A 225 7.32 -13.55 -0.86
N GLY A 226 8.09 -14.60 -0.54
CA GLY A 226 8.44 -15.70 -1.44
C GLY A 226 7.23 -16.45 -2.00
N SER A 227 6.11 -16.45 -1.27
CA SER A 227 4.83 -17.00 -1.75
C SER A 227 4.26 -16.20 -2.94
N GLY A 228 4.59 -14.91 -3.06
CA GLY A 228 4.15 -14.01 -4.14
C GLY A 228 4.89 -14.17 -5.47
N MET A 229 5.55 -15.31 -5.70
CA MET A 229 6.46 -15.50 -6.84
C MET A 229 5.99 -16.55 -7.86
N ASN A 230 5.02 -17.40 -7.55
CA ASN A 230 4.72 -18.64 -8.29
C ASN A 230 5.92 -19.60 -8.42
N LEU A 231 6.89 -19.55 -7.50
CA LEU A 231 8.10 -20.38 -7.51
C LEU A 231 8.26 -21.25 -6.26
N MET A 232 7.67 -20.84 -5.13
CA MET A 232 7.78 -21.53 -3.85
C MET A 232 6.60 -22.49 -3.66
N ASP A 233 6.88 -23.69 -3.17
CA ASP A 233 5.87 -24.57 -2.58
C ASP A 233 5.57 -24.07 -1.16
N ILE A 234 4.35 -23.57 -0.94
CA ILE A 234 3.97 -22.93 0.32
C ILE A 234 3.73 -23.92 1.46
N PHE A 235 3.54 -25.21 1.16
CA PHE A 235 3.34 -26.26 2.15
C PHE A 235 4.68 -26.84 2.61
N GLU A 236 5.58 -27.08 1.65
CA GLU A 236 6.92 -27.61 1.91
C GLU A 236 7.94 -26.52 2.31
N ARG A 237 7.58 -25.25 2.12
CA ARG A 237 8.41 -24.05 2.38
C ARG A 237 9.78 -24.09 1.69
N ARG A 238 9.80 -24.57 0.44
CA ARG A 238 10.99 -24.66 -0.40
C ARG A 238 10.64 -24.27 -1.84
N TRP A 239 11.65 -23.98 -2.64
CA TRP A 239 11.42 -23.77 -4.07
C TRP A 239 10.86 -25.03 -4.74
N SER A 240 9.84 -24.85 -5.56
CA SER A 240 9.27 -25.91 -6.39
C SER A 240 10.13 -26.06 -7.64
N GLN A 241 10.81 -27.21 -7.76
CA GLN A 241 11.71 -27.47 -8.89
C GLN A 241 10.99 -27.33 -10.24
N VAL A 242 9.75 -27.84 -10.35
CA VAL A 242 8.97 -27.73 -11.59
C VAL A 242 8.62 -26.28 -11.94
N CYS A 243 8.39 -25.42 -10.93
CA CYS A 243 8.13 -23.99 -11.17
C CYS A 243 9.42 -23.26 -11.55
N LEU A 244 10.55 -23.59 -10.92
CA LEU A 244 11.86 -23.02 -11.25
C LEU A 244 12.25 -23.35 -12.69
N ASP A 245 12.18 -24.63 -13.07
CA ASP A 245 12.54 -25.11 -14.41
C ASP A 245 11.67 -24.48 -15.50
N ALA A 246 10.40 -24.22 -15.20
CA ALA A 246 9.49 -23.53 -16.11
C ALA A 246 9.80 -22.03 -16.25
N ALA A 247 10.36 -21.38 -15.22
CA ALA A 247 10.68 -19.96 -15.26
C ALA A 247 12.02 -19.66 -15.93
N ALA A 248 13.12 -20.23 -15.46
CA ALA A 248 14.46 -20.01 -16.00
C ALA A 248 15.47 -21.08 -15.53
N PRO A 249 16.52 -21.39 -16.31
CA PRO A 249 17.56 -22.32 -15.90
C PRO A 249 18.38 -21.80 -14.73
N GLN A 250 18.85 -22.71 -13.86
CA GLN A 250 19.73 -22.41 -12.71
C GLN A 250 19.16 -21.35 -11.76
N LEU A 251 17.83 -21.23 -11.70
CA LEU A 251 17.17 -20.17 -10.94
C LEU A 251 17.32 -20.34 -9.42
N ALA A 252 17.39 -21.58 -8.92
CA ALA A 252 17.57 -21.87 -7.49
C ALA A 252 18.81 -21.18 -6.91
N GLU A 253 19.96 -21.25 -7.60
CA GLU A 253 21.22 -20.64 -7.15
C GLU A 253 21.11 -19.12 -7.07
N ARG A 254 20.42 -18.51 -8.05
CA ARG A 254 20.22 -17.07 -8.14
C ARG A 254 19.25 -16.55 -7.07
N LEU A 255 18.28 -17.36 -6.64
CA LEU A 255 17.37 -17.01 -5.54
C LEU A 255 17.98 -17.32 -4.16
N GLY A 256 18.83 -18.35 -4.10
CA GLY A 256 19.36 -19.01 -2.89
C GLY A 256 18.27 -19.42 -1.91
N ASP A 257 18.67 -19.60 -0.65
CA ASP A 257 17.79 -20.20 0.35
C ASP A 257 16.65 -19.27 0.80
N LEU A 258 15.52 -19.89 1.13
CA LEU A 258 14.37 -19.27 1.77
C LEU A 258 14.56 -19.26 3.30
N THR A 259 13.88 -18.34 3.98
CA THR A 259 13.95 -18.21 5.44
C THR A 259 12.57 -17.96 6.07
N PRO A 260 12.35 -18.35 7.34
CA PRO A 260 11.21 -17.86 8.11
C PRO A 260 11.16 -16.33 8.17
N SER A 261 9.96 -15.76 8.12
CA SER A 261 9.78 -14.30 8.20
C SER A 261 10.30 -13.70 9.52
N ALA A 262 10.28 -14.46 10.62
CA ALA A 262 10.83 -14.04 11.93
C ALA A 262 12.33 -14.38 12.11
N ALA A 263 13.07 -14.60 11.02
CA ALA A 263 14.48 -14.95 11.12
C ALA A 263 15.34 -13.69 11.33
N VAL A 264 16.18 -13.71 12.36
CA VAL A 264 17.30 -12.76 12.50
C VAL A 264 18.41 -13.17 11.52
N LEU A 265 18.65 -12.32 10.53
CA LEU A 265 19.60 -12.59 9.44
C LEU A 265 21.06 -12.29 9.83
N GLY A 266 21.26 -11.37 10.76
CA GLY A 266 22.58 -10.92 11.17
C GLY A 266 22.55 -9.61 11.94
N CYS A 267 23.73 -9.06 12.19
CA CYS A 267 23.84 -7.67 12.63
C CYS A 267 23.86 -6.73 11.41
N VAL A 268 23.52 -5.48 11.63
CA VAL A 268 23.65 -4.42 10.63
C VAL A 268 25.12 -4.27 10.20
N SER A 269 25.35 -3.93 8.92
CA SER A 269 26.67 -3.71 8.35
C SER A 269 27.44 -2.60 9.09
N LEU A 270 28.77 -2.77 9.14
CA LEU A 270 29.70 -1.74 9.63
C LEU A 270 29.50 -0.39 8.92
N TYR A 271 29.01 -0.41 7.68
CA TYR A 271 28.63 0.80 6.96
C TYR A 271 27.71 1.70 7.80
N TYR A 272 26.66 1.14 8.41
CA TYR A 272 25.68 1.91 9.18
C TYR A 272 26.17 2.23 10.59
N THR A 273 26.98 1.37 11.20
CA THR A 273 27.57 1.64 12.51
C THR A 273 28.53 2.83 12.42
N GLU A 274 29.41 2.86 11.42
CA GLU A 274 30.41 3.93 11.25
C GLU A 274 29.82 5.21 10.67
N ARG A 275 28.89 5.10 9.71
CA ARG A 275 28.32 6.28 9.05
C ARG A 275 27.21 6.95 9.85
N PHE A 276 26.38 6.17 10.54
CA PHE A 276 25.15 6.66 11.16
C PHE A 276 25.06 6.36 12.66
N GLY A 277 26.05 5.69 13.26
CA GLY A 277 26.09 5.44 14.69
C GLY A 277 25.15 4.33 15.16
N PHE A 278 24.73 3.41 14.28
CA PHE A 278 23.97 2.24 14.71
C PHE A 278 24.78 1.40 15.70
N ALA A 279 24.11 0.79 16.68
CA ALA A 279 24.78 -0.13 17.59
C ALA A 279 25.28 -1.35 16.80
N PRO A 280 26.53 -1.83 17.00
CA PRO A 280 27.04 -3.03 16.32
C PRO A 280 26.23 -4.31 16.62
N SER A 281 25.44 -4.30 17.70
CA SER A 281 24.50 -5.37 18.07
C SER A 281 23.16 -5.29 17.36
N CYS A 282 22.86 -4.19 16.65
CA CYS A 282 21.59 -3.97 15.95
C CYS A 282 21.30 -5.13 15.01
N LYS A 283 20.14 -5.77 15.16
CA LYS A 283 19.74 -6.94 14.38
C LYS A 283 18.97 -6.55 13.12
N VAL A 284 19.22 -7.29 12.04
CA VAL A 284 18.39 -7.24 10.84
C VAL A 284 17.52 -8.49 10.85
N VAL A 285 16.21 -8.29 11.06
CA VAL A 285 15.20 -9.35 10.88
C VAL A 285 14.85 -9.41 9.39
N ALA A 286 14.51 -10.59 8.87
CA ALA A 286 14.11 -10.75 7.48
C ALA A 286 12.99 -9.77 7.12
N PHE A 287 13.11 -9.05 6.00
CA PHE A 287 12.00 -8.21 5.54
C PHE A 287 10.97 -9.09 4.84
N THR A 288 9.78 -8.54 4.67
CA THR A 288 8.64 -9.21 4.06
C THR A 288 7.87 -8.21 3.19
N GLY A 289 6.90 -8.71 2.43
CA GLY A 289 6.06 -7.88 1.58
C GLY A 289 5.21 -6.88 2.36
N ASP A 290 4.75 -5.82 1.70
CA ASP A 290 3.88 -4.81 2.31
C ASP A 290 2.57 -5.39 2.89
N ASN A 291 1.88 -6.29 2.18
CA ASN A 291 0.64 -6.92 2.65
C ASN A 291 0.89 -7.86 3.85
N PRO A 292 1.89 -8.75 3.84
CA PRO A 292 2.33 -9.45 5.05
C PRO A 292 2.68 -8.50 6.21
N GLY A 293 3.39 -7.41 5.93
CA GLY A 293 3.68 -6.36 6.91
C GLY A 293 2.42 -5.75 7.50
N SER A 294 1.43 -5.41 6.66
CA SER A 294 0.14 -4.86 7.09
C SER A 294 -0.63 -5.82 7.97
N LEU A 295 -0.63 -7.12 7.65
CA LEU A 295 -1.24 -8.16 8.50
C LEU A 295 -0.63 -8.15 9.90
N ALA A 296 0.71 -8.07 9.98
CA ALA A 296 1.41 -7.97 11.26
C ALA A 296 1.07 -6.67 12.01
N GLY A 297 1.01 -5.53 11.31
CA GLY A 297 0.69 -4.23 11.91
C GLY A 297 -0.75 -4.12 12.40
N MET A 298 -1.68 -4.76 11.69
CA MET A 298 -3.07 -4.95 12.11
C MET A 298 -3.21 -5.97 13.24
N ARG A 299 -2.16 -6.75 13.54
CA ARG A 299 -2.13 -7.78 14.59
C ARG A 299 -3.24 -8.82 14.43
N LEU A 300 -3.53 -9.20 13.18
CA LEU A 300 -4.52 -10.25 12.93
C LEU A 300 -4.09 -11.55 13.60
N GLN A 301 -5.04 -12.28 14.17
CA GLN A 301 -4.84 -13.58 14.81
C GLN A 301 -5.67 -14.66 14.13
N GLU A 302 -5.60 -15.89 14.65
CA GLU A 302 -6.34 -17.02 14.11
C GLU A 302 -7.86 -16.80 14.07
N GLY A 303 -8.39 -16.68 12.85
CA GLY A 303 -9.81 -16.46 12.59
C GLY A 303 -10.18 -15.00 12.37
N ASP A 304 -9.24 -14.07 12.47
CA ASP A 304 -9.46 -12.66 12.13
C ASP A 304 -9.36 -12.42 10.62
N LEU A 305 -10.01 -11.34 10.19
CA LEU A 305 -9.81 -10.78 8.86
C LEU A 305 -9.65 -9.26 8.91
N ALA A 306 -9.09 -8.68 7.87
CA ALA A 306 -9.19 -7.25 7.63
C ALA A 306 -9.81 -6.95 6.26
N VAL A 307 -10.60 -5.89 6.19
CA VAL A 307 -11.17 -5.37 4.95
C VAL A 307 -10.69 -3.94 4.75
N SER A 308 -9.80 -3.75 3.77
CA SER A 308 -9.41 -2.42 3.30
C SER A 308 -10.40 -1.98 2.23
N LEU A 309 -11.16 -0.92 2.51
CA LEU A 309 -12.17 -0.38 1.59
C LEU A 309 -11.61 0.85 0.87
N GLY A 310 -11.51 0.79 -0.45
CA GLY A 310 -10.93 1.85 -1.28
C GLY A 310 -11.40 1.79 -2.72
N THR A 311 -10.64 2.39 -3.64
CA THR A 311 -10.90 2.29 -5.09
C THR A 311 -11.06 0.84 -5.53
N SER A 312 -10.20 -0.03 -5.01
CA SER A 312 -10.38 -1.48 -4.98
C SER A 312 -10.43 -1.93 -3.53
N ASP A 313 -11.28 -2.89 -3.23
CA ASP A 313 -11.33 -3.47 -1.89
C ASP A 313 -10.34 -4.64 -1.79
N THR A 314 -9.65 -4.76 -0.67
CA THR A 314 -8.74 -5.87 -0.38
C THR A 314 -9.11 -6.53 0.93
N VAL A 315 -9.24 -7.85 0.93
CA VAL A 315 -9.50 -8.66 2.11
C VAL A 315 -8.23 -9.40 2.50
N PHE A 316 -7.82 -9.27 3.76
CA PHE A 316 -6.74 -10.01 4.40
C PHE A 316 -7.36 -11.07 5.30
N LEU A 317 -6.92 -12.32 5.17
CA LEU A 317 -7.44 -13.43 5.95
C LEU A 317 -6.31 -14.09 6.72
N TRP A 318 -6.53 -14.42 7.99
CA TRP A 318 -5.73 -15.43 8.67
C TRP A 318 -6.33 -16.81 8.42
N ILE A 319 -5.54 -17.76 7.91
CA ILE A 319 -6.04 -19.10 7.57
C ILE A 319 -5.08 -20.16 8.11
N ARG A 320 -5.62 -21.17 8.81
CA ARG A 320 -4.85 -22.34 9.27
C ARG A 320 -4.84 -23.46 8.22
N ASP A 321 -5.99 -23.76 7.64
CA ASP A 321 -6.17 -24.82 6.64
C ASP A 321 -6.50 -24.22 5.26
N PRO A 322 -5.52 -23.67 4.53
CA PRO A 322 -5.78 -23.01 3.25
C PRO A 322 -6.26 -23.99 2.18
N ARG A 323 -7.11 -23.48 1.29
CA ARG A 323 -7.56 -24.17 0.08
C ARG A 323 -7.22 -23.31 -1.14
N PRO A 324 -6.03 -23.50 -1.74
CA PRO A 324 -5.66 -22.75 -2.91
C PRO A 324 -6.69 -22.87 -4.03
N SER A 325 -6.91 -21.79 -4.76
CA SER A 325 -7.87 -21.73 -5.86
C SER A 325 -7.31 -20.87 -7.00
N THR A 326 -8.01 -20.83 -8.13
CA THR A 326 -7.67 -19.93 -9.24
C THR A 326 -8.02 -18.46 -8.98
N GLU A 327 -8.56 -18.16 -7.80
CA GLU A 327 -8.89 -16.82 -7.30
C GLU A 327 -8.19 -16.59 -5.96
N GLY A 328 -7.83 -15.34 -5.69
CA GLY A 328 -7.11 -14.96 -4.47
C GLY A 328 -5.67 -15.48 -4.43
N HIS A 329 -4.99 -15.11 -3.34
CA HIS A 329 -3.59 -15.45 -3.13
C HIS A 329 -3.41 -15.99 -1.71
N ILE A 330 -2.80 -17.15 -1.56
CA ILE A 330 -2.45 -17.73 -0.26
C ILE A 330 -0.94 -17.66 -0.08
N PHE A 331 -0.50 -17.01 0.99
CA PHE A 331 0.91 -16.87 1.34
C PHE A 331 1.18 -17.53 2.70
N CYS A 332 2.43 -17.94 2.94
CA CYS A 332 2.86 -18.25 4.30
C CYS A 332 2.64 -17.04 5.22
N ASN A 333 2.17 -17.27 6.44
CA ASN A 333 1.90 -16.18 7.37
C ASN A 333 3.21 -15.60 7.94
N PRO A 334 3.38 -14.26 7.98
CA PRO A 334 4.63 -13.61 8.37
C PRO A 334 4.88 -13.59 9.89
N VAL A 335 3.89 -13.92 10.71
CA VAL A 335 3.97 -13.89 12.19
C VAL A 335 3.72 -15.26 12.84
N ASP A 336 3.17 -16.23 12.11
CA ASP A 336 3.02 -17.62 12.56
C ASP A 336 3.45 -18.57 11.43
N CYS A 337 4.59 -19.25 11.62
CA CYS A 337 5.10 -20.15 10.59
C CYS A 337 4.16 -21.32 10.29
N GLY A 338 3.32 -21.74 11.24
CA GLY A 338 2.35 -22.83 11.08
C GLY A 338 1.03 -22.42 10.42
N ALA A 339 0.86 -21.14 10.11
CA ALA A 339 -0.36 -20.60 9.50
C ALA A 339 -0.08 -19.98 8.12
N TYR A 340 -1.16 -19.56 7.48
CA TYR A 340 -1.18 -18.89 6.20
C TYR A 340 -1.93 -17.57 6.31
N MET A 341 -1.69 -16.70 5.35
CA MET A 341 -2.53 -15.54 5.09
C MET A 341 -3.10 -15.65 3.69
N ALA A 342 -4.24 -15.00 3.45
CA ALA A 342 -4.73 -14.84 2.09
C ALA A 342 -5.11 -13.40 1.77
N LEU A 343 -4.95 -13.04 0.50
CA LEU A 343 -5.36 -11.77 -0.07
C LEU A 343 -6.40 -12.01 -1.15
N ILE A 344 -7.50 -11.27 -1.08
CA ILE A 344 -8.54 -11.26 -2.11
C ILE A 344 -8.76 -9.82 -2.55
N CYS A 345 -8.61 -9.57 -3.85
CA CYS A 345 -8.78 -8.24 -4.43
C CYS A 345 -10.09 -8.17 -5.20
N PHE A 346 -10.84 -7.09 -4.96
CA PHE A 346 -12.06 -6.73 -5.66
C PHE A 346 -11.88 -5.38 -6.33
N LYS A 347 -11.96 -5.35 -7.65
CA LYS A 347 -11.73 -4.15 -8.46
C LYS A 347 -12.84 -3.14 -8.29
N ASN A 348 -14.09 -3.59 -8.15
CA ASN A 348 -15.27 -2.75 -8.01
C ASN A 348 -15.49 -2.37 -6.54
N GLY A 349 -14.60 -1.52 -6.00
CA GLY A 349 -14.64 -1.01 -4.62
C GLY A 349 -15.52 0.24 -4.47
N SER A 350 -14.90 1.41 -4.34
CA SER A 350 -15.58 2.67 -4.04
C SER A 350 -16.43 3.21 -5.19
N PHE A 351 -16.05 2.98 -6.45
CA PHE A 351 -16.76 3.56 -7.59
C PHE A 351 -18.22 3.12 -7.71
N PRO A 352 -18.57 1.82 -7.62
CA PRO A 352 -19.98 1.44 -7.55
C PRO A 352 -20.71 2.05 -6.35
N ARG A 353 -20.04 2.17 -5.18
CA ARG A 353 -20.63 2.78 -3.99
C ARG A 353 -20.95 4.27 -4.21
N GLU A 354 -20.02 5.02 -4.80
CA GLU A 354 -20.19 6.43 -5.15
C GLU A 354 -21.29 6.60 -6.21
N ARG A 355 -21.31 5.75 -7.24
CA ARG A 355 -22.32 5.79 -8.29
C ARG A 355 -23.73 5.53 -7.73
N ILE A 356 -23.92 4.48 -6.93
CA ILE A 356 -25.21 4.16 -6.32
C ILE A 356 -25.61 5.22 -5.29
N ARG A 357 -24.66 5.80 -4.55
CA ARG A 357 -24.93 6.98 -3.70
C ARG A 357 -25.46 8.15 -4.52
N ASP A 358 -24.85 8.43 -5.67
CA ASP A 358 -25.26 9.55 -6.52
C ASP A 358 -26.66 9.31 -7.13
N GLU A 359 -26.91 8.10 -7.63
CA GLU A 359 -28.17 7.70 -8.27
C GLU A 359 -29.33 7.54 -7.28
N CYS A 360 -29.09 6.94 -6.11
CA CYS A 360 -30.15 6.51 -5.18
C CYS A 360 -30.25 7.38 -3.92
N ALA A 361 -29.16 8.04 -3.52
CA ALA A 361 -29.11 8.87 -2.31
C ALA A 361 -28.87 10.36 -2.61
N GLY A 362 -28.94 10.78 -3.88
CA GLY A 362 -28.72 12.17 -4.30
C GLY A 362 -27.33 12.70 -3.94
N GLY A 363 -26.32 11.82 -3.95
CA GLY A 363 -24.93 12.15 -3.64
C GLY A 363 -24.61 12.31 -2.15
N SER A 364 -25.54 11.96 -1.26
CA SER A 364 -25.36 12.09 0.19
C SER A 364 -25.06 10.75 0.85
N TRP A 365 -23.90 10.63 1.49
CA TRP A 365 -23.59 9.47 2.34
C TRP A 365 -24.55 9.37 3.53
N GLU A 366 -24.98 10.48 4.14
CA GLU A 366 -25.97 10.44 5.22
C GLU A 366 -27.30 9.78 4.79
N ARG A 367 -27.77 10.07 3.57
CA ARG A 367 -28.96 9.42 3.02
C ARG A 367 -28.71 7.95 2.67
N PHE A 368 -27.51 7.63 2.19
CA PHE A 368 -27.08 6.24 1.97
C PHE A 368 -27.12 5.45 3.28
N SER A 369 -26.58 5.99 4.37
CA SER A 369 -26.62 5.39 5.70
C SER A 369 -28.05 5.28 6.24
N ALA A 370 -28.89 6.29 6.00
CA ALA A 370 -30.30 6.24 6.39
C ALA A 370 -31.06 5.11 5.69
N ALA A 371 -30.80 4.88 4.39
CA ALA A 371 -31.37 3.76 3.64
C ALA A 371 -30.92 2.39 4.20
N LEU A 372 -29.65 2.27 4.62
CA LEU A 372 -29.17 1.05 5.27
C LEU A 372 -29.85 0.79 6.63
N ARG A 373 -30.20 1.85 7.37
CA ARG A 373 -30.93 1.77 8.65
C ARG A 373 -32.43 1.49 8.47
N SER A 374 -33.04 1.96 7.38
CA SER A 374 -34.47 1.76 7.08
C SER A 374 -34.77 0.39 6.46
N THR A 375 -33.78 -0.24 5.83
CA THR A 375 -33.91 -1.56 5.19
C THR A 375 -33.49 -2.69 6.14
N PRO A 376 -34.26 -3.78 6.24
CA PRO A 376 -33.90 -4.90 7.11
C PRO A 376 -32.71 -5.69 6.55
N MET A 377 -31.99 -6.37 7.44
CA MET A 377 -31.00 -7.39 7.07
C MET A 377 -31.59 -8.41 6.09
N GLY A 378 -30.80 -8.76 5.06
CA GLY A 378 -31.21 -9.65 3.98
C GLY A 378 -32.06 -8.97 2.91
N ASN A 379 -32.31 -7.66 3.01
CA ASN A 379 -32.92 -6.84 1.96
C ASN A 379 -34.23 -7.39 1.37
N HIS A 380 -35.07 -8.01 2.20
CA HIS A 380 -36.28 -8.72 1.78
C HIS A 380 -36.05 -9.85 0.75
N GLY A 381 -34.86 -10.42 0.70
CA GLY A 381 -34.45 -11.44 -0.27
C GLY A 381 -33.89 -10.88 -1.59
N ASN A 382 -33.80 -9.56 -1.75
CA ASN A 382 -33.26 -8.94 -2.96
C ASN A 382 -31.72 -8.93 -2.95
N LEU A 383 -31.11 -9.49 -4.00
CA LEU A 383 -29.65 -9.59 -4.15
C LEU A 383 -29.17 -8.76 -5.34
N GLY A 384 -28.03 -8.08 -5.19
CA GLY A 384 -27.38 -7.34 -6.26
C GLY A 384 -25.89 -7.63 -6.37
N MET A 385 -25.38 -7.61 -7.61
CA MET A 385 -23.95 -7.72 -7.93
C MET A 385 -23.60 -6.57 -8.89
N TYR A 386 -22.58 -5.79 -8.55
CA TYR A 386 -22.31 -4.49 -9.17
C TYR A 386 -20.87 -4.43 -9.71
N PHE A 387 -20.69 -4.92 -10.93
CA PHE A 387 -19.40 -4.97 -11.60
C PHE A 387 -19.35 -3.96 -12.75
N ASP A 388 -19.20 -2.68 -12.42
CA ASP A 388 -19.14 -1.58 -13.39
C ASP A 388 -17.98 -1.76 -14.39
N VAL A 389 -16.89 -2.37 -13.92
CA VAL A 389 -15.78 -2.86 -14.75
C VAL A 389 -15.59 -4.36 -14.54
N MET A 390 -14.85 -5.02 -15.45
CA MET A 390 -14.45 -6.42 -15.28
C MET A 390 -13.80 -6.64 -13.91
N GLU A 391 -14.45 -7.44 -13.09
CA GLU A 391 -14.04 -7.82 -11.75
C GLU A 391 -12.89 -8.85 -11.79
N ILE A 392 -12.08 -8.87 -10.73
CA ILE A 392 -11.02 -9.86 -10.49
C ILE A 392 -11.62 -11.10 -9.81
N THR A 393 -12.43 -10.88 -8.76
CA THR A 393 -12.97 -11.94 -7.92
C THR A 393 -14.50 -11.84 -7.80
N PRO A 394 -15.28 -12.62 -8.58
CA PRO A 394 -14.89 -13.46 -9.70
C PRO A 394 -14.72 -12.66 -11.00
N PRO A 395 -14.16 -13.24 -12.08
CA PRO A 395 -14.15 -12.63 -13.40
C PRO A 395 -15.57 -12.44 -13.96
N ALA A 396 -16.17 -11.28 -13.69
CA ALA A 396 -17.54 -10.94 -14.06
C ALA A 396 -17.68 -9.45 -14.37
N ALA A 397 -18.70 -9.09 -15.14
CA ALA A 397 -19.00 -7.71 -15.51
C ALA A 397 -20.51 -7.46 -15.55
N GLY A 398 -20.91 -6.20 -15.42
CA GLY A 398 -22.28 -5.72 -15.44
C GLY A 398 -22.96 -5.71 -14.07
N VAL A 399 -24.16 -5.12 -14.06
CA VAL A 399 -25.03 -5.09 -12.87
C VAL A 399 -26.10 -6.18 -12.98
N HIS A 400 -26.20 -7.01 -11.95
CA HIS A 400 -27.12 -8.14 -11.90
C HIS A 400 -27.96 -8.05 -10.63
N ARG A 401 -29.28 -8.06 -10.79
CA ARG A 401 -30.27 -7.91 -9.70
C ARG A 401 -31.22 -9.09 -9.70
N PHE A 402 -31.51 -9.62 -8.53
CA PHE A 402 -32.40 -10.76 -8.34
C PHE A 402 -33.38 -10.47 -7.20
N ASN A 403 -34.67 -10.71 -7.42
CA ASN A 403 -35.69 -10.61 -6.36
C ASN A 403 -35.65 -11.81 -5.40
N ALA A 404 -36.54 -11.81 -4.40
CA ALA A 404 -36.65 -12.87 -3.40
C ALA A 404 -36.92 -14.27 -4.00
N GLU A 405 -37.55 -14.33 -5.17
CA GLU A 405 -37.82 -15.56 -5.90
C GLU A 405 -36.63 -16.03 -6.77
N GLY A 406 -35.50 -15.31 -6.74
CA GLY A 406 -34.31 -15.61 -7.54
C GLY A 406 -34.46 -15.23 -9.02
N GLN A 407 -35.45 -14.42 -9.37
CA GLN A 407 -35.70 -13.99 -10.75
C GLN A 407 -34.92 -12.71 -11.03
N ARG A 408 -34.30 -12.64 -12.21
CA ARG A 408 -33.57 -11.45 -12.63
C ARG A 408 -34.52 -10.29 -12.86
N VAL A 409 -34.24 -9.14 -12.24
CA VAL A 409 -35.01 -7.90 -12.40
C VAL A 409 -34.13 -6.79 -12.99
N SER A 410 -34.74 -5.77 -13.58
CA SER A 410 -34.00 -4.68 -14.21
C SER A 410 -33.63 -3.56 -13.24
N TRP A 411 -34.38 -3.36 -12.15
CA TRP A 411 -34.20 -2.27 -11.19
C TRP A 411 -34.73 -2.63 -9.80
N PHE A 412 -34.26 -1.94 -8.76
CA PHE A 412 -34.86 -1.92 -7.42
C PHE A 412 -35.23 -0.48 -7.01
N GLU A 413 -36.14 -0.37 -6.04
CA GLU A 413 -36.36 0.87 -5.30
C GLU A 413 -35.05 1.36 -4.65
N GLN A 414 -34.91 2.68 -4.48
CA GLN A 414 -33.64 3.33 -4.10
C GLN A 414 -32.98 2.74 -2.85
N ASP A 415 -33.74 2.55 -1.76
CA ASP A 415 -33.20 2.01 -0.51
C ASP A 415 -32.78 0.53 -0.66
N VAL A 416 -33.56 -0.25 -1.41
CA VAL A 416 -33.27 -1.66 -1.71
C VAL A 416 -32.01 -1.79 -2.56
N GLU A 417 -31.80 -0.88 -3.51
CA GLU A 417 -30.62 -0.81 -4.36
C GLU A 417 -29.35 -0.54 -3.55
N ILE A 418 -29.41 0.40 -2.60
CA ILE A 418 -28.32 0.73 -1.68
C ILE A 418 -27.92 -0.46 -0.83
N ARG A 419 -28.88 -1.14 -0.20
CA ARG A 419 -28.59 -2.35 0.59
C ARG A 419 -28.10 -3.51 -0.28
N ALA A 420 -28.70 -3.72 -1.45
CA ALA A 420 -28.31 -4.79 -2.37
C ALA A 420 -26.84 -4.68 -2.79
N LEU A 421 -26.37 -3.45 -3.06
CA LEU A 421 -24.96 -3.17 -3.34
C LEU A 421 -24.05 -3.58 -2.19
N LEU A 422 -24.35 -3.10 -0.98
CA LEU A 422 -23.42 -3.25 0.14
C LEU A 422 -23.44 -4.68 0.70
N GLU A 423 -24.62 -5.27 0.89
CA GLU A 423 -24.74 -6.69 1.25
C GLU A 423 -24.10 -7.59 0.19
N GLY A 424 -24.34 -7.31 -1.10
CA GLY A 424 -23.72 -8.06 -2.20
C GLY A 424 -22.18 -8.01 -2.16
N GLN A 425 -21.59 -6.84 -1.94
CA GLN A 425 -20.14 -6.68 -1.82
C GLN A 425 -19.57 -7.44 -0.61
N PHE A 426 -20.23 -7.41 0.55
CA PHE A 426 -19.73 -8.12 1.74
C PHE A 426 -19.99 -9.62 1.69
N LEU A 427 -21.12 -10.06 1.14
CA LEU A 427 -21.43 -11.48 0.91
C LEU A 427 -20.42 -12.09 -0.06
N ALA A 428 -20.07 -11.38 -1.14
CA ALA A 428 -19.01 -11.84 -2.05
C ALA A 428 -17.68 -12.03 -1.31
N LYS A 429 -17.25 -11.05 -0.51
CA LYS A 429 -16.03 -11.16 0.32
C LYS A 429 -16.07 -12.39 1.23
N ARG A 430 -17.20 -12.65 1.90
CA ARG A 430 -17.39 -13.82 2.76
C ARG A 430 -17.31 -15.13 1.98
N VAL A 431 -18.06 -15.27 0.89
CA VAL A 431 -18.11 -16.49 0.07
C VAL A 431 -16.72 -16.82 -0.49
N HIS A 432 -16.00 -15.83 -1.01
CA HIS A 432 -14.66 -16.04 -1.54
C HIS A 432 -13.63 -16.33 -0.44
N ALA A 433 -13.78 -15.73 0.76
CA ALA A 433 -12.95 -16.09 1.90
C ALA A 433 -13.14 -17.56 2.32
N GLU A 434 -14.40 -17.99 2.48
CA GLU A 434 -14.74 -19.37 2.86
C GLU A 434 -14.25 -20.40 1.82
N LYS A 435 -14.27 -20.04 0.52
CA LYS A 435 -13.70 -20.85 -0.56
C LYS A 435 -12.20 -21.12 -0.39
N LEU A 436 -11.45 -20.16 0.14
CA LEU A 436 -10.01 -20.29 0.44
C LEU A 436 -9.73 -21.03 1.76
N GLY A 437 -10.75 -21.54 2.45
CA GLY A 437 -10.62 -22.29 3.70
C GLY A 437 -10.74 -21.42 4.97
N TYR A 438 -11.04 -20.12 4.83
CA TYR A 438 -11.35 -19.27 5.98
C TYR A 438 -12.64 -19.76 6.68
N LYS A 439 -12.66 -19.66 8.00
CA LYS A 439 -13.82 -20.02 8.83
C LYS A 439 -14.05 -18.92 9.85
N ILE A 440 -15.27 -18.43 9.92
CA ILE A 440 -15.71 -17.58 11.01
C ILE A 440 -15.73 -18.44 12.28
N ARG A 441 -15.07 -17.97 13.32
CA ARG A 441 -15.01 -18.62 14.62
C ARG A 441 -15.94 -17.88 15.57
N GLU A 442 -16.97 -18.58 16.03
CA GLU A 442 -17.96 -18.03 16.94
C GLU A 442 -17.28 -17.41 18.17
N PHE A 443 -17.64 -16.17 18.49
CA PHE A 443 -17.12 -15.38 19.60
C PHE A 443 -15.62 -15.01 19.59
N SER A 444 -14.83 -15.44 18.59
CA SER A 444 -13.40 -15.11 18.54
C SER A 444 -12.96 -14.34 17.29
N THR A 445 -13.68 -14.44 16.18
CA THR A 445 -13.37 -13.68 14.95
C THR A 445 -13.55 -12.19 15.19
N LYS A 446 -12.54 -11.40 14.80
CA LYS A 446 -12.61 -9.94 14.70
C LYS A 446 -12.39 -9.51 13.26
N ILE A 447 -13.07 -8.43 12.89
CA ILE A 447 -12.90 -7.80 11.59
C ILE A 447 -12.22 -6.46 11.81
N LEU A 448 -11.06 -6.26 11.22
CA LEU A 448 -10.41 -4.96 11.19
C LEU A 448 -10.74 -4.26 9.87
N THR A 449 -10.95 -2.95 9.92
CA THR A 449 -11.15 -2.20 8.68
C THR A 449 -10.38 -0.89 8.73
N ALA A 450 -9.63 -0.64 7.66
CA ALA A 450 -9.02 0.64 7.36
C ALA A 450 -9.87 1.25 6.25
N VAL A 451 -10.59 2.32 6.56
CA VAL A 451 -11.53 2.94 5.64
C VAL A 451 -11.15 4.40 5.49
N VAL A 452 -10.90 4.86 4.26
CA VAL A 452 -10.58 6.27 3.98
C VAL A 452 -11.84 7.10 3.69
N MET A 453 -12.98 6.45 3.40
CA MET A 453 -14.22 7.11 2.92
C MET A 453 -15.51 6.84 3.73
N LEU A 454 -15.58 5.76 4.53
CA LEU A 454 -16.76 5.32 5.30
C LEU A 454 -16.43 5.12 6.80
N SER A 455 -15.26 5.57 7.28
CA SER A 455 -14.81 5.33 8.66
C SER A 455 -15.72 5.94 9.73
N ASP A 456 -16.56 6.91 9.35
CA ASP A 456 -17.56 7.55 10.21
C ASP A 456 -18.99 7.00 9.99
N ASP A 457 -19.18 6.01 9.10
CA ASP A 457 -20.51 5.46 8.79
C ASP A 457 -20.75 4.10 9.47
N GLU A 458 -21.24 4.17 10.70
CA GLU A 458 -21.66 3.04 11.52
C GLU A 458 -22.61 2.08 10.77
N ALA A 459 -23.47 2.59 9.87
CA ALA A 459 -24.43 1.75 9.15
C ALA A 459 -23.74 0.83 8.15
N CYS A 460 -22.70 1.30 7.45
CA CYS A 460 -21.93 0.47 6.53
C CYS A 460 -21.16 -0.64 7.28
N LEU A 461 -20.54 -0.27 8.40
CA LEU A 461 -19.81 -1.22 9.25
C LEU A 461 -20.74 -2.24 9.90
N GLN A 462 -21.97 -1.84 10.22
CA GLN A 462 -22.99 -2.75 10.73
C GLN A 462 -23.33 -3.85 9.71
N VAL A 463 -23.49 -3.52 8.42
CA VAL A 463 -23.73 -4.55 7.39
C VAL A 463 -22.55 -5.52 7.27
N LEU A 464 -21.30 -5.04 7.37
CA LEU A 464 -20.13 -5.91 7.41
C LEU A 464 -20.15 -6.86 8.62
N SER A 465 -20.47 -6.30 9.80
CA SER A 465 -20.63 -7.07 11.04
C SER A 465 -21.73 -8.13 10.91
N ASP A 466 -22.88 -7.77 10.34
CA ASP A 466 -24.04 -8.66 10.15
C ASP A 466 -23.69 -9.81 9.19
N VAL A 467 -23.06 -9.51 8.06
CA VAL A 467 -22.69 -10.50 7.04
C VAL A 467 -21.70 -11.52 7.57
N PHE A 468 -20.72 -11.10 8.38
CA PHE A 468 -19.71 -11.99 8.94
C PHE A 468 -20.06 -12.51 10.33
N ASN A 469 -21.16 -12.04 10.93
CA ASN A 469 -21.56 -12.33 12.31
C ASN A 469 -20.39 -12.17 13.30
N ALA A 470 -19.66 -11.06 13.19
CA ALA A 470 -18.47 -10.80 13.98
C ALA A 470 -18.25 -9.29 14.22
N PRO A 471 -17.68 -8.89 15.38
CA PRO A 471 -17.44 -7.49 15.69
C PRO A 471 -16.44 -6.84 14.71
N VAL A 472 -16.76 -5.63 14.28
CA VAL A 472 -15.93 -4.79 13.41
C VAL A 472 -15.21 -3.72 14.24
N TYR A 473 -13.91 -3.60 14.02
CA TYR A 473 -13.05 -2.59 14.62
C TYR A 473 -12.43 -1.75 13.53
N THR A 474 -12.43 -0.43 13.70
CA THR A 474 -11.65 0.48 12.87
C THR A 474 -10.25 0.62 13.43
N ILE A 475 -9.25 0.73 12.55
CA ILE A 475 -7.87 1.00 12.94
C ILE A 475 -7.42 2.32 12.33
N ASP A 476 -7.04 3.26 13.19
CA ASP A 476 -6.46 4.55 12.78
C ASP A 476 -4.94 4.41 12.66
N VAL A 477 -4.50 3.59 11.70
CA VAL A 477 -3.08 3.42 11.38
C VAL A 477 -2.93 3.65 9.89
N THR A 478 -2.43 4.83 9.52
CA THR A 478 -2.18 5.21 8.13
C THR A 478 -1.05 4.38 7.49
N ASP A 479 -0.10 3.90 8.31
CA ASP A 479 1.08 3.15 7.86
C ASP A 479 1.15 1.74 8.50
N SER A 480 0.14 0.90 8.24
CA SER A 480 0.02 -0.42 8.90
C SER A 480 1.21 -1.35 8.61
N ALA A 481 1.73 -1.35 7.39
CA ALA A 481 2.89 -2.17 7.05
C ALA A 481 4.17 -1.73 7.80
N CYS A 482 4.34 -0.43 8.03
CA CYS A 482 5.46 0.16 8.76
C CYS A 482 5.44 -0.32 10.21
N LEU A 483 4.26 -0.18 10.83
CA LEU A 483 4.00 -0.62 12.18
C LEU A 483 4.23 -2.14 12.33
N GLY A 484 3.79 -2.93 11.35
CA GLY A 484 4.00 -4.38 11.35
C GLY A 484 5.46 -4.78 11.22
N CYS A 485 6.24 -4.07 10.41
CA CYS A 485 7.69 -4.24 10.33
C CYS A 485 8.36 -4.00 11.70
N ALA A 486 7.99 -2.92 12.39
CA ALA A 486 8.49 -2.62 13.73
C ALA A 486 8.07 -3.70 14.76
N TYR A 487 6.82 -4.16 14.71
CA TYR A 487 6.35 -5.24 15.58
C TYR A 487 7.07 -6.56 15.35
N ARG A 488 7.38 -6.91 14.10
CA ARG A 488 8.16 -8.10 13.77
C ARG A 488 9.58 -8.01 14.30
N ALA A 489 10.22 -6.85 14.17
CA ALA A 489 11.54 -6.61 14.75
C ALA A 489 11.52 -6.72 16.30
N LEU A 490 10.45 -6.24 16.94
CA LEU A 490 10.26 -6.33 18.40
C LEU A 490 10.01 -7.77 18.88
N HIS A 491 9.18 -8.53 18.16
CA HIS A 491 8.77 -9.88 18.54
C HIS A 491 9.98 -10.79 18.82
N ASP A 492 10.99 -10.74 17.95
CA ASP A 492 12.20 -11.55 18.09
C ASP A 492 13.07 -11.12 19.27
N LEU A 493 13.15 -9.81 19.53
CA LEU A 493 13.86 -9.27 20.69
C LEU A 493 13.21 -9.77 21.99
N ILE A 494 11.88 -9.70 22.10
CA ILE A 494 11.14 -10.17 23.28
C ILE A 494 11.33 -11.68 23.49
N PHE A 495 11.21 -12.49 22.43
CA PHE A 495 11.43 -13.93 22.54
C PHE A 495 12.86 -14.26 23.02
N ALA A 496 13.86 -13.51 22.55
CA ALA A 496 15.24 -13.64 23.02
C ALA A 496 15.43 -13.20 24.48
N PHE A 497 14.67 -12.20 24.95
CA PHE A 497 14.66 -11.75 26.35
C PHE A 497 14.03 -12.78 27.30
N GLU A 498 12.87 -13.35 26.94
CA GLU A 498 12.18 -14.34 27.78
C GLU A 498 13.02 -15.60 28.01
N GLN A 499 13.82 -16.00 27.02
CA GLN A 499 14.75 -17.13 27.17
C GLN A 499 16.00 -16.81 28.02
N LYS A 500 16.40 -15.53 28.16
CA LYS A 500 17.68 -15.15 28.78
C LYS A 500 17.61 -14.63 30.22
N LYS A 501 16.42 -14.41 30.83
CA LYS A 501 16.27 -13.89 32.21
C LYS A 501 17.23 -12.72 32.54
N LEU A 502 17.41 -11.77 31.64
CA LEU A 502 18.28 -10.60 31.88
C LEU A 502 17.47 -9.50 32.57
N THR A 503 17.90 -9.10 33.77
CA THR A 503 17.23 -8.16 34.70
C THR A 503 17.80 -6.75 34.63
N GLN A 504 18.04 -6.19 33.45
CA GLN A 504 18.51 -4.79 33.32
C GLN A 504 17.55 -3.96 32.48
N ASP A 505 17.24 -2.76 32.99
CA ASP A 505 16.50 -1.70 32.29
C ASP A 505 17.20 -1.38 30.96
N PHE A 506 16.53 -1.66 29.85
CA PHE A 506 16.95 -1.24 28.52
C PHE A 506 15.89 -0.33 27.90
N SER A 507 16.32 0.82 27.41
CA SER A 507 15.51 1.68 26.54
C SER A 507 15.58 1.13 25.11
N LEU A 508 14.47 0.60 24.62
CA LEU A 508 14.39 -0.01 23.29
C LEU A 508 14.07 1.06 22.22
N TYR A 509 14.92 1.16 21.20
CA TYR A 509 14.71 2.04 20.06
C TYR A 509 14.69 1.23 18.76
N ILE A 510 13.51 1.15 18.12
CA ILE A 510 13.31 0.50 16.82
C ILE A 510 13.40 1.57 15.74
N PHE A 511 14.24 1.36 14.75
CA PHE A 511 14.41 2.31 13.64
C PHE A 511 13.71 1.80 12.39
N LEU A 512 12.79 2.60 11.87
CA LEU A 512 11.99 2.28 10.70
C LEU A 512 12.40 3.19 9.54
N PHE A 513 12.90 2.61 8.45
CA PHE A 513 13.07 3.35 7.21
C PHE A 513 11.76 3.30 6.44
N ILE A 514 11.22 4.47 6.07
CA ILE A 514 10.06 4.58 5.19
C ILE A 514 10.56 5.04 3.83
N THR A 515 10.51 4.18 2.82
CA THR A 515 10.72 4.61 1.43
C THR A 515 9.40 5.11 0.87
N TYR A 516 9.16 6.42 0.94
CA TYR A 516 8.10 7.08 0.17
C TYR A 516 8.57 7.30 -1.27
N ASN A 517 7.87 6.73 -2.25
CA ASN A 517 7.99 7.17 -3.64
C ASN A 517 7.08 8.39 -3.84
N TYR A 518 7.68 9.57 -3.95
CA TYR A 518 7.06 10.67 -4.66
C TYR A 518 7.18 10.38 -6.15
N TYR A 519 6.07 9.99 -6.79
CA TYR A 519 5.92 10.16 -8.22
C TYR A 519 5.85 11.66 -8.50
N ASN A 520 6.88 12.21 -9.14
CA ASN A 520 6.74 13.30 -10.09
C ASN A 520 7.91 13.23 -11.07
N VAL A 521 7.53 13.25 -12.35
CA VAL A 521 8.37 13.47 -13.53
C VAL A 521 9.22 14.72 -13.36
#